data_AF-A0A940TEQ4-F1
#
_entry.id   AF-A0A940TEQ4-F1
#
_cell.length_a   1.000
_cell.length_b   1.000
_cell.length_c   1.000
_cell.angle_alpha   90.00
_cell.angle_beta   90.00
_cell.angle_gamma   90.00
#
_symmetry.space_group_name_H-M   'P 1'
#
loop_
_entity.id
_entity.type
_entity.pdbx_description
1 polymer ?
#
loop_
_entity_poly.entity_id
_entity_poly.type
_entity_poly.pdbx_seq_one_letter_code
_entity_poly.pdbx_strand_id
1 'polypeptide(L)'
;MGRSVYSLVLSDDVIRAVDRAAYAMNTSRSNLINQILADYVSYTTPEKRMKDIFASLCTMFDGDAPFLIQNQGSDAMLNIRSPLQVKYNPTIKYTVELFREQGSSVGELRIMTRTQSGVLLDQLQDFFLLFCAIESAYSA
;
A
#
# COMPACT_ATOMS: atom_id res chain seq x y z
N MET A 1 3.03 -17.18 -0.69
CA MET A 1 2.78 -17.92 0.58
C MET A 1 1.95 -19.18 0.30
N GLY A 2 2.41 -20.37 0.68
CA GLY A 2 1.63 -21.60 0.54
C GLY A 2 0.45 -21.64 1.51
N ARG A 3 -0.73 -22.03 1.03
CA ARG A 3 -1.89 -22.33 1.89
C ARG A 3 -1.93 -23.83 2.15
N SER A 4 -1.83 -24.22 3.41
CA SER A 4 -1.97 -25.61 3.81
C SER A 4 -3.33 -25.83 4.46
N VAL A 5 -3.95 -26.98 4.19
CA VAL A 5 -5.20 -27.38 4.84
C VAL A 5 -4.86 -27.94 6.23
N TYR A 6 -5.51 -27.39 7.26
CA TYR A 6 -5.37 -27.83 8.64
C TYR A 6 -6.76 -28.08 9.23
N SER A 7 -6.93 -29.20 9.95
CA SER A 7 -8.19 -29.52 10.62
C SER A 7 -8.22 -28.90 12.01
N LEU A 8 -9.25 -28.12 12.30
CA LEU A 8 -9.51 -27.49 13.61
C LEU A 8 -10.74 -28.14 14.24
N VAL A 9 -10.66 -28.44 15.54
CA VAL A 9 -11.83 -28.86 16.31
C VAL A 9 -12.37 -27.64 17.03
N LEU A 10 -13.59 -27.24 16.69
CA LEU A 10 -14.32 -26.11 17.27
C LEU A 10 -15.71 -26.59 17.70
N SER A 11 -16.33 -25.92 18.67
CA SER A 11 -17.71 -26.22 19.03
C SER A 11 -18.68 -25.76 17.94
N ASP A 12 -19.81 -26.46 17.79
CA ASP A 12 -20.82 -26.16 16.77
C ASP A 12 -21.35 -24.71 16.87
N ASP A 13 -21.46 -24.17 18.08
CA ASP A 13 -21.88 -22.80 18.32
C ASP A 13 -20.87 -21.77 17.79
N VAL A 14 -19.57 -22.07 17.94
CA VAL A 14 -18.48 -21.23 17.42
C VAL A 14 -18.47 -21.28 15.89
N ILE A 15 -18.64 -22.46 15.30
CA ILE A 15 -18.73 -22.60 13.83
C ILE A 15 -19.90 -21.75 13.29
N ARG A 16 -21.09 -21.84 13.90
CA ARG A 16 -22.25 -21.01 13.50
C ARG A 16 -22.03 -19.51 13.67
N ALA A 17 -21.27 -19.08 14.68
CA ALA A 17 -20.93 -17.68 14.87
C ALA A 17 -19.94 -17.18 13.80
N VAL A 18 -18.91 -17.98 13.51
CA VAL A 18 -17.91 -17.69 12.47
C VAL A 18 -18.55 -17.65 11.09
N ASP A 19 -19.46 -18.57 10.77
CA ASP A 19 -20.16 -18.61 9.49
C ASP A 19 -20.99 -17.34 9.26
N ARG A 20 -21.70 -16.88 10.30
CA ARG A 20 -22.47 -15.63 10.27
C ARG A 20 -21.56 -14.41 10.07
N ALA A 21 -20.44 -14.35 10.80
CA ALA A 21 -19.48 -13.26 10.68
C ALA A 21 -18.81 -13.23 9.30
N ALA A 22 -18.41 -14.40 8.78
CA ALA A 22 -17.79 -14.53 7.46
C ALA A 22 -18.75 -14.06 6.35
N TYR A 23 -20.04 -14.44 6.46
CA TYR A 23 -21.06 -14.00 5.52
C TYR A 23 -21.29 -12.48 5.57
N ALA A 24 -21.36 -11.90 6.77
CA ALA A 24 -21.53 -10.46 6.95
C ALA A 24 -20.36 -9.64 6.35
N MET A 25 -19.15 -10.20 6.39
CA MET A 25 -17.93 -9.57 5.86
C MET A 25 -17.63 -9.95 4.39
N ASN A 26 -18.53 -10.66 3.70
CA ASN A 26 -18.31 -11.16 2.33
C ASN A 26 -16.98 -11.91 2.15
N THR A 27 -16.59 -12.71 3.15
CA THR A 27 -15.31 -13.44 3.18
C THR A 27 -15.54 -14.93 3.40
N SER A 28 -14.56 -15.78 3.10
CA SER A 28 -14.64 -17.21 3.40
C SER A 28 -14.35 -17.48 4.88
N ARG A 29 -14.93 -18.56 5.40
CA ARG A 29 -14.69 -19.03 6.78
C ARG A 29 -13.19 -19.21 7.08
N SER A 30 -12.47 -19.84 6.15
CA SER A 30 -11.03 -20.03 6.25
C SER A 30 -10.25 -18.72 6.25
N ASN A 31 -10.70 -17.72 5.48
CA ASN A 31 -10.05 -16.41 5.46
C ASN A 31 -10.30 -15.63 6.76
N LEU A 32 -11.53 -15.66 7.29
CA LEU A 32 -11.87 -15.04 8.58
C LEU A 32 -11.10 -15.69 9.74
N ILE A 33 -11.08 -17.03 9.80
CA ILE A 33 -10.32 -17.76 10.83
C ILE A 33 -8.83 -17.44 10.71
N ASN A 34 -8.29 -17.42 9.49
CA ASN A 34 -6.89 -17.08 9.27
C ASN A 34 -6.57 -15.64 9.74
N GLN A 35 -7.46 -14.68 9.49
CA GLN A 35 -7.32 -13.30 9.98
C GLN A 35 -7.35 -13.23 11.52
N ILE A 36 -8.31 -13.89 12.16
CA ILE A 36 -8.43 -13.92 13.62
C ILE A 36 -7.21 -14.58 14.27
N LEU A 37 -6.77 -15.72 13.73
CA LEU A 37 -5.60 -16.41 14.23
C LEU A 37 -4.34 -15.57 14.05
N ALA A 38 -4.17 -14.93 12.89
CA ALA A 38 -3.05 -14.05 12.64
C ALA A 38 -3.05 -12.83 13.58
N ASP A 39 -4.21 -12.20 13.82
CA ASP A 39 -4.35 -11.13 14.81
C ASP A 39 -4.01 -11.62 16.23
N TYR A 40 -4.50 -12.79 16.63
CA TYR A 40 -4.27 -13.36 17.96
C TYR A 40 -2.80 -13.68 18.21
N VAL A 41 -2.11 -14.27 17.23
CA VAL A 41 -0.68 -14.60 17.36
C VAL A 41 0.24 -13.40 17.09
N SER A 42 -0.32 -12.19 16.95
CA SER A 42 0.40 -10.98 16.52
C SER A 42 1.21 -11.21 15.24
N TYR A 43 0.76 -12.15 14.40
CA TYR A 43 1.30 -12.36 13.08
C TYR A 43 0.78 -11.23 12.21
N THR A 44 1.63 -10.25 11.96
CA THR A 44 1.29 -9.14 11.08
C THR A 44 1.00 -9.70 9.70
N THR A 45 -0.28 -9.86 9.38
CA THR A 45 -0.68 -10.21 8.02
C THR A 45 -0.13 -9.14 7.09
N PRO A 46 0.33 -9.51 5.88
CA PRO A 46 0.79 -8.54 4.89
C PRO A 46 -0.21 -7.40 4.71
N GLU A 47 -1.52 -7.71 4.75
CA GLU A 47 -2.61 -6.75 4.64
C GLU A 47 -2.64 -5.73 5.80
N LYS A 48 -2.46 -6.17 7.05
CA LYS A 48 -2.42 -5.26 8.21
C LYS A 48 -1.18 -4.39 8.18
N ARG A 49 -0.02 -4.95 7.80
CA ARG A 49 1.23 -4.20 7.63
C ARG A 49 1.08 -3.10 6.58
N MET A 50 0.49 -3.42 5.42
CA MET A 50 0.26 -2.44 4.34
C MET A 50 -0.66 -1.31 4.81
N LYS A 51 -1.75 -1.67 5.50
CA LYS A 51 -2.69 -0.69 6.07
C LYS A 51 -2.03 0.24 7.08
N ASP A 52 -1.19 -0.29 7.96
CA ASP A 52 -0.48 0.50 8.98
C ASP A 52 0.57 1.44 8.35
N ILE A 53 1.29 0.97 7.30
CA ILE A 53 2.22 1.80 6.53
C ILE A 53 1.48 2.96 5.87
N PHE A 54 0.38 2.67 5.18
CA PHE A 54 -0.40 3.72 4.51
C PHE A 54 -1.07 4.67 5.50
N ALA A 55 -1.56 4.18 6.64
CA ALA A 55 -2.10 5.04 7.70
C ALA A 55 -1.02 6.00 8.24
N SER A 56 0.21 5.50 8.46
CA SER A 56 1.34 6.33 8.90
C SER A 56 1.72 7.38 7.87
N LEU A 57 1.76 7.00 6.58
CA LEU A 57 1.96 7.97 5.48
C LEU A 57 0.86 9.02 5.46
N CYS A 58 -0.40 8.62 5.61
CA CYS A 58 -1.51 9.56 5.67
C CYS A 58 -1.35 10.58 6.80
N THR A 59 -0.98 10.14 8.00
CA THR A 59 -0.73 11.04 9.14
C THR A 59 0.45 11.98 8.90
N MET A 60 1.51 11.52 8.21
CA MET A 60 2.64 12.40 7.84
C MET A 60 2.21 13.51 6.89
N PHE A 61 1.34 13.20 5.92
CA PHE A 61 0.87 14.17 4.93
C PHE A 61 -0.30 15.05 5.41
N ASP A 62 -1.00 14.67 6.49
CA ASP A 62 -2.21 15.37 6.99
C ASP A 62 -1.93 16.82 7.51
N GLY A 63 -0.67 17.24 7.52
CA GLY A 63 -0.25 18.62 7.83
C GLY A 63 0.48 19.35 6.70
N ASP A 64 0.90 18.65 5.64
CA ASP A 64 1.72 19.21 4.56
C ASP A 64 0.87 19.52 3.33
N ALA A 65 0.24 20.70 3.34
CA ALA A 65 -0.20 21.30 2.09
C ALA A 65 1.04 21.54 1.20
N PRO A 66 1.17 20.88 0.03
CA PRO A 66 0.07 20.70 -0.92
C PRO A 66 -0.20 19.23 -1.35
N PHE A 67 0.09 18.24 -0.50
CA PHE A 67 -0.15 16.83 -0.84
C PHE A 67 -1.62 16.43 -0.60
N LEU A 68 -2.29 16.00 -1.67
CA LEU A 68 -3.66 15.51 -1.66
C LEU A 68 -3.64 13.98 -1.76
N ILE A 69 -4.00 13.32 -0.67
CA ILE A 69 -4.07 11.86 -0.62
C ILE A 69 -5.41 11.39 -1.18
N GLN A 70 -5.34 10.50 -2.17
CA GLN A 70 -6.48 9.83 -2.78
C GLN A 70 -6.39 8.34 -2.50
N ASN A 71 -7.05 7.90 -1.43
CA ASN A 71 -7.15 6.48 -1.14
C ASN A 71 -8.13 5.84 -2.15
N GLN A 72 -7.67 4.92 -3.00
CA GLN A 72 -8.54 4.09 -3.85
C GLN A 72 -8.61 2.69 -3.26
N GLY A 73 -9.78 2.03 -3.34
CA GLY A 73 -10.22 0.89 -2.52
C GLY A 73 -9.47 -0.43 -2.63
N SER A 74 -8.14 -0.43 -2.77
CA SER A 74 -7.28 -1.60 -2.60
C SER A 74 -6.33 -1.37 -1.43
N ASP A 75 -6.24 -2.33 -0.51
CA ASP A 75 -5.35 -2.29 0.66
C ASP A 75 -3.85 -2.23 0.29
N ALA A 76 -3.50 -2.35 -0.99
CA ALA A 76 -2.12 -2.41 -1.48
C ALA A 76 -1.64 -1.16 -2.23
N MET A 77 -2.49 -0.14 -2.44
CA MET A 77 -2.14 1.00 -3.29
C MET A 77 -2.57 2.34 -2.68
N LEU A 78 -1.65 3.31 -2.68
CA LEU A 78 -1.89 4.69 -2.26
C LEU A 78 -1.63 5.64 -3.42
N ASN A 79 -2.57 6.56 -3.71
CA ASN A 79 -2.34 7.63 -4.67
C ASN A 79 -2.21 8.96 -3.95
N ILE A 80 -1.22 9.75 -4.33
CA ILE A 80 -0.96 11.09 -3.79
C ILE A 80 -0.86 12.04 -4.98
N ARG A 81 -1.38 13.25 -4.86
CA ARG A 81 -1.18 14.31 -5.86
C ARG A 81 -0.58 15.52 -5.18
N SER A 82 0.38 16.18 -5.82
CA SER A 82 0.81 17.49 -5.39
C SER A 82 1.08 18.42 -6.57
N PRO A 83 0.75 19.71 -6.46
CA PRO A 83 1.24 20.72 -7.39
C PRO A 83 2.74 20.95 -7.15
N LEU A 84 3.51 21.00 -8.23
CA LEU A 84 4.88 21.47 -8.17
C LEU A 84 4.87 23.01 -8.16
N GLN A 85 5.56 23.64 -7.21
CA GLN A 85 5.62 25.11 -7.08
C GLN A 85 6.54 25.76 -8.12
N VAL A 86 6.18 25.61 -9.39
CA VAL A 86 6.84 26.23 -10.54
C VAL A 86 5.78 26.89 -11.42
N LYS A 87 6.21 27.63 -12.46
CA LYS A 87 5.28 28.29 -13.38
C LYS A 87 4.25 27.28 -13.92
N TYR A 88 2.97 27.66 -13.87
CA TYR A 88 1.81 26.86 -14.26
C TYR A 88 1.44 25.69 -13.32
N ASN A 89 2.06 25.57 -12.14
CA ASN A 89 1.74 24.61 -11.09
C ASN A 89 1.40 23.20 -11.60
N PRO A 90 2.30 22.55 -12.37
CA PRO A 90 2.01 21.24 -12.94
C PRO A 90 1.75 20.24 -11.82
N THR A 91 0.73 19.41 -12.01
CA THR A 91 0.37 18.39 -11.03
C THR A 91 1.24 17.15 -11.21
N ILE A 92 1.84 16.69 -10.12
CA ILE A 92 2.51 15.41 -10.00
C ILE A 92 1.57 14.43 -9.33
N LYS A 93 1.45 13.23 -9.91
CA LYS A 93 0.74 12.10 -9.33
C LYS A 93 1.78 11.05 -8.90
N TYR A 94 1.73 10.68 -7.64
CA TYR A 94 2.51 9.60 -7.06
C TYR A 94 1.57 8.42 -6.79
N THR A 95 1.95 7.23 -7.22
CA THR A 95 1.24 5.99 -6.94
C THR A 95 2.23 5.06 -6.25
N VAL A 96 1.95 4.74 -4.99
CA VAL A 96 2.72 3.77 -4.20
C VAL A 96 1.94 2.47 -4.22
N GLU A 97 2.57 1.40 -4.70
CA GLU A 97 2.02 0.05 -4.69
C GLU A 97 2.94 -0.85 -3.86
N LEU A 98 2.40 -1.53 -2.86
CA LEU A 98 3.18 -2.45 -2.02
C LEU A 98 2.96 -3.89 -2.51
N PHE A 99 4.02 -4.69 -2.56
CA PHE A 99 3.91 -6.09 -2.95
C PHE A 99 3.58 -6.97 -1.74
N ARG A 100 2.74 -7.98 -1.95
CA ARG A 100 2.34 -8.94 -0.89
C ARG A 100 3.41 -9.99 -0.59
N GLU A 101 4.36 -10.20 -1.50
CA GLU A 101 5.42 -11.18 -1.36
C GLU A 101 6.72 -10.51 -0.92
N GLN A 102 7.43 -11.15 0.02
CA GLN A 102 8.77 -10.74 0.45
C GLN A 102 9.81 -11.09 -0.63
N GLY A 103 9.72 -10.41 -1.77
CA GLY A 103 10.83 -10.34 -2.73
C GLY A 103 11.89 -9.33 -2.28
N SER A 104 12.86 -9.05 -3.15
CA SER A 104 13.93 -8.07 -2.89
C SER A 104 13.43 -6.62 -2.74
N SER A 105 12.17 -6.32 -3.06
CA SER A 105 11.57 -4.99 -2.96
C SER A 105 10.25 -5.00 -2.20
N VAL A 106 10.03 -3.95 -1.40
CA VAL A 106 8.84 -3.73 -0.57
C VAL A 106 7.65 -3.22 -1.41
N GLY A 107 7.90 -2.63 -2.58
CA GLY A 107 6.88 -2.05 -3.44
C GLY A 107 7.45 -1.30 -4.66
N GLU A 108 6.57 -0.65 -5.40
CA GLU A 108 6.88 0.24 -6.52
C GLU A 108 6.33 1.65 -6.26
N LEU A 109 7.16 2.67 -6.46
CA LEU A 109 6.73 4.07 -6.51
C LEU A 109 6.68 4.52 -7.98
N ARG A 110 5.50 4.83 -8.47
CA ARG A 110 5.29 5.38 -9.81
C ARG A 110 4.97 6.87 -9.73
N ILE A 111 5.77 7.67 -10.44
CA ILE A 111 5.62 9.12 -10.47
C ILE A 111 5.23 9.55 -11.89
N MET A 112 4.16 10.32 -12.01
CA MET A 112 3.67 10.84 -13.28
C MET A 112 3.51 12.35 -13.19
N THR A 113 4.16 13.07 -14.08
CA THR A 113 4.08 14.53 -14.18
C THR A 113 3.38 14.93 -15.48
N ARG A 114 2.39 15.81 -15.41
CA ARG A 114 1.76 16.36 -16.62
C ARG A 114 2.27 17.79 -16.85
N THR A 115 3.21 17.96 -17.78
CA THR A 115 3.75 19.27 -18.18
C THR A 115 4.00 19.33 -19.69
N GLN A 116 3.90 20.53 -20.26
CA GLN A 116 4.27 20.83 -21.66
C GLN A 116 5.60 21.59 -21.76
N SER A 117 6.25 21.90 -20.63
CA SER A 117 7.53 22.59 -20.60
C SER A 117 8.68 21.60 -20.82
N GLY A 118 9.40 21.71 -21.93
CA GLY A 118 10.56 20.87 -22.23
C GLY A 118 11.67 21.00 -21.18
N VAL A 119 12.00 22.23 -20.77
CA VAL A 119 13.02 22.50 -19.74
C VAL A 119 12.70 21.80 -18.42
N LEU A 120 11.43 21.78 -18.01
CA LEU A 120 11.02 21.10 -16.78
C LEU A 120 11.09 19.57 -16.95
N LEU A 121 10.77 19.03 -18.12
CA LEU A 121 10.90 17.61 -18.41
C LEU A 121 12.36 17.16 -18.32
N ASP A 122 13.29 17.92 -18.89
CA ASP A 122 14.72 17.62 -18.84
C ASP A 122 15.23 17.62 -17.39
N GLN A 123 14.86 18.65 -16.61
CA GLN A 123 15.22 18.73 -15.18
C GLN A 123 14.64 17.59 -14.34
N LEU A 124 13.38 17.22 -14.60
CA LEU A 124 12.75 16.09 -13.92
C LEU A 124 13.42 14.78 -14.30
N GLN A 125 13.77 14.60 -15.57
CA GLN A 125 14.48 13.43 -16.05
C GLN A 125 15.86 13.29 -15.38
N ASP A 126 16.65 14.36 -15.34
CA ASP A 126 17.95 14.36 -14.66
C ASP A 126 17.81 14.04 -13.18
N PHE A 127 16.80 14.64 -12.52
CA PHE A 127 16.49 14.35 -11.11
C PHE A 127 16.16 12.88 -10.89
N PHE A 128 15.26 12.29 -11.69
CA PHE A 128 14.87 10.89 -11.51
C PHE A 128 16.00 9.92 -11.84
N LEU A 129 16.84 10.22 -12.84
CA LEU A 129 18.04 9.42 -13.13
C LEU A 129 19.02 9.44 -11.96
N LEU A 130 19.27 10.62 -11.37
CA LEU A 130 20.11 10.75 -10.19
C LEU A 130 19.50 10.01 -8.98
N PHE A 131 18.20 10.16 -8.76
CA PHE A 131 17.49 9.49 -7.67
C PHE A 131 17.60 7.96 -7.80
N CYS A 132 17.34 7.40 -8.98
CA CYS A 132 17.48 5.96 -9.25
C CYS A 132 18.93 5.49 -9.07
N ALA A 133 19.93 6.29 -9.48
CA ALA A 133 21.34 5.96 -9.29
C ALA A 133 21.73 5.91 -7.81
N ILE A 134 21.24 6.86 -7.02
CA ILE A 134 21.44 6.88 -5.56
C ILE A 134 20.73 5.68 -4.92
N GLU A 135 19.47 5.44 -5.26
CA GLU A 135 18.70 4.31 -4.73
C GLU A 135 19.40 2.99 -5.04
N SER A 136 19.89 2.80 -6.26
CA SER A 136 20.66 1.61 -6.66
C SER A 136 21.98 1.46 -5.91
N ALA A 137 22.63 2.56 -5.55
CA ALA A 137 23.90 2.55 -4.81
C ALA A 137 23.72 2.19 -3.32
N TYR A 138 22.58 2.54 -2.72
CA TYR A 138 22.31 2.34 -1.29
C TYR A 138 21.32 1.19 -0.98
N SER A 139 20.76 0.54 -2.00
CA SER A 139 19.83 -0.61 -1.84
C SER A 139 20.54 -1.98 -1.90
N ALA A 140 21.87 -2.03 -1.70
CA ALA A 140 22.68 -3.24 -1.67
C ALA A 140 22.97 -3.72 -0.24
#